data_AF-A0AA41YL90-F1
#
_entry.id   AF-A0AA41YL90-F1
#
_cell.length_a   1.000
_cell.length_b   1.000
_cell.length_c   1.000
_cell.angle_alpha   90.00
_cell.angle_beta   90.00
_cell.angle_gamma   90.00
#
_symmetry.space_group_name_H-M   'P 1'
#
loop_
_entity.id
_entity.type
_entity.pdbx_description
1 polymer ?
#
loop_
_entity_poly.entity_id
_entity_poly.type
_entity_poly.pdbx_seq_one_letter_code
_entity_poly.pdbx_strand_id
1 'polypeptide(L)'
;MSDPITALHYTPNANFVGNTYAPGAVGFNLADVSSVSGLNSLPAGVQGLVYLGMTNGADATFQSAVQQYIGNPKLFGFYLADEPGPTVSAANLKAESDWIHANVPGAKTFIVLENNGTSTKPSFSFNPGNTGIDLYGVDPYPIQPQFSGGADFSIIANAVNAAEASGIAQSQIVPVYQAFGGGGYASWTLPTAAQEQQILSTWGTLVPTPAFDYAYSWGTQNGDTAIVNDPALQQVFAAHNALASSTPTPTPTPTPAPTPTPVPPASDSTLTATDKYGVTANVPVITSGSQDFKGPLAGTVHQAVASGVDTISATSAITSETLLLGSGTQAMSFIGRQSLAVTGGSGTDTVKAAAGRNTFTAGTGTLDVTGGSGKDTYVFHAGDGLLRIEDFSLLKGDRLLVDQALKGSLQQAPDGHGGVMLTFGSAGHGIDLPHLSSFNASNIHFV
;
A
#
# COMPACT_ATOMS: atom_id res chain seq x y z
N MET A 1 -6.12 4.90 5.41
CA MET A 1 -5.71 4.88 3.99
C MET A 1 -4.23 5.22 3.96
N SER A 2 -3.44 4.54 3.13
CA SER A 2 -1.98 4.69 3.07
C SER A 2 -1.58 5.33 1.74
N ASP A 3 -0.47 6.05 1.73
CA ASP A 3 0.15 6.63 0.54
C ASP A 3 0.70 5.53 -0.39
N PRO A 4 1.05 5.85 -1.66
CA PRO A 4 1.88 4.98 -2.48
C PRO A 4 3.20 4.66 -1.78
N ILE A 5 3.71 3.45 -1.98
CA ILE A 5 4.99 3.01 -1.44
C ILE A 5 5.89 2.64 -2.62
N THR A 6 6.94 3.43 -2.80
CA THR A 6 7.98 3.21 -3.81
C THR A 6 9.33 3.63 -3.28
N ALA A 7 10.40 3.01 -3.78
CA ALA A 7 11.77 3.35 -3.40
C ALA A 7 12.30 4.60 -4.13
N LEU A 8 11.60 5.10 -5.15
CA LEU A 8 12.05 6.20 -5.99
C LEU A 8 11.03 7.33 -6.02
N HIS A 9 11.50 8.55 -5.71
CA HIS A 9 10.68 9.74 -5.64
C HIS A 9 11.29 10.84 -6.52
N TYR A 10 10.52 11.30 -7.49
CA TYR A 10 10.92 12.27 -8.50
C TYR A 10 10.31 13.64 -8.24
N THR A 11 11.11 14.69 -8.44
CA THR A 11 10.60 16.06 -8.50
C THR A 11 11.50 16.95 -9.38
N PRO A 12 10.93 17.67 -10.36
CA PRO A 12 11.65 18.52 -11.29
C PRO A 12 11.60 19.99 -10.88
N ASN A 13 12.20 20.83 -11.74
CA ASN A 13 12.22 22.29 -11.71
C ASN A 13 13.03 22.90 -10.57
N ALA A 14 14.06 23.67 -10.92
CA ALA A 14 15.02 24.29 -10.00
C ALA A 14 15.52 23.34 -8.88
N ASN A 15 15.66 22.06 -9.21
CA ASN A 15 16.08 21.00 -8.31
C ASN A 15 17.59 21.05 -7.99
N PHE A 16 18.39 21.85 -8.71
CA PHE A 16 19.79 22.13 -8.39
C PHE A 16 19.98 23.57 -7.92
N VAL A 17 20.60 23.73 -6.75
CA VAL A 17 21.12 25.02 -6.27
C VAL A 17 22.64 25.00 -6.43
N GLY A 18 23.13 25.61 -7.51
CA GLY A 18 24.50 25.40 -7.97
C GLY A 18 24.68 23.95 -8.43
N ASN A 19 25.59 23.21 -7.80
CA ASN A 19 25.81 21.78 -8.09
C ASN A 19 25.13 20.84 -7.08
N THR A 20 24.36 21.38 -6.13
CA THR A 20 23.72 20.59 -5.07
C THR A 20 22.30 20.23 -5.46
N TYR A 21 21.98 18.94 -5.50
CA TYR A 21 20.61 18.46 -5.66
C TYR A 21 19.81 18.73 -4.38
N ALA A 22 18.98 19.77 -4.41
CA ALA A 22 18.26 20.28 -3.25
C ALA A 22 17.12 19.38 -2.75
N PRO A 23 16.32 18.71 -3.62
CA PRO A 23 15.24 17.84 -3.18
C PRO A 23 15.68 16.66 -2.29
N GLY A 24 16.95 16.25 -2.39
CA GLY A 24 17.51 15.17 -1.56
C GLY A 24 17.38 15.41 -0.05
N ALA A 25 17.29 16.67 0.39
CA ALA A 25 17.05 17.00 1.81
C ALA A 25 15.68 16.53 2.33
N VAL A 26 14.73 16.27 1.43
CA VAL A 26 13.35 15.83 1.71
C VAL A 26 13.14 14.39 1.23
N GLY A 27 14.21 13.65 0.94
CA GLY A 27 14.14 12.23 0.56
C GLY A 27 13.83 11.94 -0.89
N PHE A 28 13.74 12.97 -1.76
CA PHE A 28 13.68 12.74 -3.20
C PHE A 28 15.01 12.17 -3.70
N ASN A 29 14.95 11.11 -4.49
CA ASN A 29 16.13 10.34 -4.90
C ASN A 29 16.10 9.92 -6.38
N LEU A 30 15.14 10.44 -7.16
CA LEU A 30 15.13 10.40 -8.62
C LEU A 30 15.18 11.84 -9.14
N ALA A 31 16.32 12.24 -9.68
CA ALA A 31 16.59 13.62 -10.09
C ALA A 31 16.24 13.85 -11.56
N ASP A 32 15.52 14.94 -11.83
CA ASP A 32 15.39 15.52 -13.17
C ASP A 32 16.74 16.10 -13.62
N VAL A 33 17.29 15.57 -14.72
CA VAL A 33 18.57 15.99 -15.28
C VAL A 33 18.49 16.08 -16.80
N SER A 34 19.31 16.92 -17.42
CA SER A 34 19.36 17.04 -18.90
C SER A 34 20.79 17.03 -19.45
N SER A 35 21.77 16.66 -18.62
CA SER A 35 23.17 16.57 -19.04
C SER A 35 23.92 15.44 -18.34
N VAL A 36 24.93 14.88 -19.01
CA VAL A 36 25.83 13.86 -18.41
C VAL A 36 26.59 14.42 -17.20
N SER A 37 26.97 15.70 -17.22
CA SER A 37 27.61 16.34 -16.07
C SER A 37 26.68 16.40 -14.87
N GLY A 38 25.41 16.78 -15.08
CA GLY A 38 24.38 16.77 -14.03
C GLY A 38 24.10 15.37 -13.50
N LEU A 39 24.02 14.37 -14.38
CA LEU A 39 23.86 12.97 -13.97
C LEU A 39 25.05 12.48 -13.13
N ASN A 40 26.27 12.81 -13.54
CA ASN A 40 27.50 12.42 -12.84
C ASN A 40 27.64 13.11 -11.47
N SER A 41 27.14 14.34 -11.32
CA SER A 41 27.22 15.11 -10.08
C SER A 41 26.21 14.68 -9.00
N LEU A 42 25.23 13.82 -9.34
CA LEU A 42 24.23 13.38 -8.37
C LEU A 42 24.86 12.75 -7.12
N PRO A 43 24.29 12.98 -5.92
CA PRO A 43 24.75 12.32 -4.70
C PRO A 43 24.67 10.78 -4.78
N ALA A 44 25.37 10.08 -3.89
CA ALA A 44 25.22 8.64 -3.75
C ALA A 44 23.77 8.29 -3.36
N GLY A 45 23.22 7.23 -3.96
CA GLY A 45 21.83 6.82 -3.74
C GLY A 45 20.79 7.61 -4.54
N VAL A 46 21.20 8.64 -5.30
CA VAL A 46 20.31 9.38 -6.20
C VAL A 46 20.52 8.92 -7.64
N GLN A 47 19.45 8.55 -8.32
CA GLN A 47 19.45 8.22 -9.75
C GLN A 47 18.93 9.40 -10.57
N GLY A 48 19.26 9.43 -11.86
CA GLY A 48 18.78 10.46 -12.78
C GLY A 48 17.75 9.92 -13.76
N LEU A 49 16.65 10.67 -13.91
CA LEU A 49 15.71 10.55 -15.00
C LEU A 49 16.00 11.68 -15.99
N VAL A 50 16.44 11.33 -17.20
CA VAL A 50 16.94 12.31 -18.17
C VAL A 50 15.78 12.87 -19.00
N TYR A 51 15.47 14.16 -18.86
CA TYR A 51 14.51 14.82 -19.75
C TYR A 51 15.11 15.05 -21.15
N LEU A 52 14.40 14.57 -22.18
CA LEU A 52 14.79 14.74 -23.58
C LEU A 52 13.94 15.79 -24.29
N GLY A 53 12.61 15.74 -24.13
CA GLY A 53 11.68 16.65 -24.83
C GLY A 53 11.71 16.53 -26.35
N MET A 54 12.16 15.38 -26.87
CA MET A 54 12.25 15.10 -28.31
C MET A 54 11.07 14.21 -28.69
N THR A 55 10.34 14.57 -29.75
CA THR A 55 9.12 13.85 -30.19
C THR A 55 9.10 13.58 -31.70
N ASN A 56 10.27 13.65 -32.34
CA ASN A 56 10.46 13.53 -33.78
C ASN A 56 10.82 12.10 -34.23
N GLY A 57 10.87 11.15 -33.29
CA GLY A 57 11.34 9.79 -33.54
C GLY A 57 12.82 9.64 -33.20
N ALA A 58 13.33 8.42 -33.29
CA ALA A 58 14.74 8.12 -33.04
C ALA A 58 15.65 8.59 -34.20
N ASP A 59 15.59 9.87 -34.56
CA ASP A 59 16.45 10.50 -35.55
C ASP A 59 17.90 10.67 -35.04
N ALA A 60 18.80 11.19 -35.88
CA ALA A 60 20.21 11.35 -35.51
C ALA A 60 20.42 12.28 -34.30
N THR A 61 19.53 13.25 -34.09
CA THR A 61 19.59 14.17 -32.94
C THR A 61 19.24 13.43 -31.66
N PHE A 62 18.13 12.69 -31.67
CA PHE A 62 17.71 11.86 -30.55
C PHE A 62 18.79 10.83 -30.19
N GLN A 63 19.29 10.10 -31.18
CA GLN A 63 20.32 9.08 -30.95
C GLN A 63 21.57 9.70 -30.32
N SER A 64 22.05 10.84 -30.83
CA SER A 64 23.22 11.53 -30.27
C SER A 64 22.98 11.99 -28.84
N ALA A 65 21.76 12.47 -28.53
CA ALA A 65 21.38 12.90 -27.19
C ALA A 65 21.28 11.75 -26.20
N VAL A 66 20.87 10.54 -26.62
CA VAL A 66 20.78 9.37 -25.74
C VAL A 66 22.14 8.67 -25.58
N GLN A 67 22.95 8.59 -26.64
CA GLN A 67 24.24 7.88 -26.66
C GLN A 67 25.21 8.30 -25.55
N GLN A 68 25.20 9.59 -25.20
CA GLN A 68 26.06 10.14 -24.15
C GLN A 68 25.81 9.56 -22.74
N TYR A 69 24.67 8.89 -22.52
CA TYR A 69 24.29 8.31 -21.23
C TYR A 69 24.53 6.79 -21.14
N ILE A 70 24.92 6.14 -22.24
CA ILE A 70 25.09 4.68 -22.30
C ILE A 70 26.14 4.22 -21.28
N GLY A 71 25.75 3.26 -20.44
CA GLY A 71 26.62 2.69 -19.41
C GLY A 71 26.82 3.57 -18.18
N ASN A 72 26.11 4.71 -18.06
CA ASN A 72 26.18 5.52 -16.86
C ASN A 72 25.48 4.81 -15.68
N PRO A 73 26.18 4.53 -14.56
CA PRO A 73 25.62 3.76 -13.46
C PRO A 73 24.54 4.48 -12.66
N LYS A 74 24.37 5.80 -12.86
CA LYS A 74 23.35 6.61 -12.17
C LYS A 74 22.09 6.81 -13.01
N LEU A 75 22.06 6.34 -14.26
CA LEU A 75 20.91 6.47 -15.13
C LEU A 75 19.80 5.52 -14.69
N PHE A 76 18.63 6.06 -14.36
CA PHE A 76 17.40 5.28 -14.21
C PHE A 76 16.68 5.11 -15.55
N GLY A 77 16.56 6.20 -16.31
CA GLY A 77 15.79 6.19 -17.55
C GLY A 77 15.71 7.56 -18.22
N PHE A 78 14.82 7.65 -19.20
CA PHE A 78 14.57 8.85 -20.01
C PHE A 78 13.11 9.28 -19.91
N TYR A 79 12.93 10.56 -19.61
CA TYR A 79 11.66 11.27 -19.68
C TYR A 79 11.55 11.87 -21.09
N LEU A 80 10.79 11.21 -21.97
CA LEU A 80 10.77 11.52 -23.40
C LEU A 80 10.04 12.83 -23.70
N ALA A 81 8.88 13.04 -23.08
CA ALA A 81 8.02 14.19 -23.32
C ALA A 81 7.08 14.45 -22.14
N ASP A 82 6.94 15.72 -21.80
CA ASP A 82 5.92 16.24 -20.88
C ASP A 82 4.68 16.61 -21.69
N GLU A 83 3.53 16.04 -21.33
CA GLU A 83 2.24 16.23 -21.99
C GLU A 83 2.34 16.35 -23.53
N PRO A 84 2.78 15.29 -24.25
CA PRO A 84 2.90 15.37 -25.69
C PRO A 84 1.53 15.63 -26.31
N GLY A 85 1.35 16.81 -26.88
CA GLY A 85 0.09 17.23 -27.47
C GLY A 85 -0.38 16.30 -28.61
N PRO A 86 -1.64 16.46 -29.07
CA PRO A 86 -2.27 15.55 -30.03
C PRO A 86 -1.61 15.53 -31.42
N THR A 87 -0.72 16.46 -31.72
CA THR A 87 0.06 16.50 -32.96
C THR A 87 1.29 15.59 -32.93
N VAL A 88 1.69 15.09 -31.75
CA VAL A 88 2.83 14.17 -31.61
C VAL A 88 2.42 12.78 -32.13
N SER A 89 3.28 12.18 -32.95
CA SER A 89 3.05 10.85 -33.50
C SER A 89 3.35 9.77 -32.47
N ALA A 90 2.40 8.89 -32.18
CA ALA A 90 2.64 7.70 -31.35
C ALA A 90 3.77 6.82 -31.91
N ALA A 91 3.90 6.75 -33.24
CA ALA A 91 4.96 6.01 -33.91
C ALA A 91 6.35 6.63 -33.68
N ASN A 92 6.43 7.96 -33.51
CA ASN A 92 7.69 8.63 -33.18
C ASN A 92 8.12 8.28 -31.76
N LEU A 93 7.21 8.43 -30.78
CA LEU A 93 7.45 8.02 -29.40
C LEU A 93 7.80 6.53 -29.31
N LYS A 94 7.18 5.70 -30.15
CA LYS A 94 7.54 4.28 -30.27
C LYS A 94 8.95 4.06 -30.78
N ALA A 95 9.34 4.76 -31.84
CA ALA A 95 10.69 4.64 -32.39
C ALA A 95 11.75 5.07 -31.35
N GLU A 96 11.48 6.12 -30.58
CA GLU A 96 12.33 6.59 -29.48
C GLU A 96 12.45 5.56 -28.36
N SER A 97 11.32 5.00 -27.91
CA SER A 97 11.30 3.98 -26.85
C SER A 97 12.02 2.70 -27.28
N ASP A 98 11.68 2.17 -28.46
CA ASP A 98 12.29 0.97 -29.02
C ASP A 98 13.82 1.13 -29.18
N TRP A 99 14.27 2.32 -29.60
CA TRP A 99 15.69 2.60 -29.76
C TRP A 99 16.41 2.62 -28.41
N ILE A 100 15.82 3.24 -27.37
CA ILE A 100 16.36 3.21 -26.01
C ILE A 100 16.46 1.77 -25.50
N HIS A 101 15.42 0.97 -25.61
CA HIS A 101 15.44 -0.41 -25.15
C HIS A 101 16.50 -1.27 -25.85
N ALA A 102 16.73 -1.01 -27.15
CA ALA A 102 17.75 -1.72 -27.92
C ALA A 102 19.20 -1.31 -27.59
N ASN A 103 19.42 -0.06 -27.17
CA ASN A 103 20.77 0.52 -27.06
C ASN A 103 21.20 0.87 -25.64
N VAL A 104 20.25 0.97 -24.70
CA VAL A 104 20.50 1.31 -23.29
C VAL A 104 19.83 0.27 -22.37
N PRO A 105 20.35 -0.98 -22.30
CA PRO A 105 19.70 -2.04 -21.54
C PRO A 105 19.46 -1.64 -20.07
N GLY A 106 18.22 -1.81 -19.62
CA GLY A 106 17.81 -1.51 -18.24
C GLY A 106 17.27 -0.09 -18.02
N ALA A 107 17.49 0.85 -18.95
CA ALA A 107 16.90 2.19 -18.85
C ALA A 107 15.39 2.14 -19.09
N LYS A 108 14.64 2.86 -18.25
CA LYS A 108 13.19 3.04 -18.40
C LYS A 108 12.84 4.19 -19.34
N THR A 109 11.73 4.08 -20.04
CA THR A 109 11.13 5.21 -20.78
C THR A 109 9.87 5.70 -20.10
N PHE A 110 9.70 7.03 -20.05
CA PHE A 110 8.64 7.69 -19.31
C PHE A 110 8.09 8.88 -20.08
N ILE A 111 6.79 9.13 -20.01
CA ILE A 111 6.11 10.38 -20.42
C ILE A 111 5.07 10.77 -19.38
N VAL A 112 4.72 12.05 -19.27
CA VAL A 112 3.46 12.49 -18.65
C VAL A 112 2.42 12.62 -19.75
N LEU A 113 1.21 12.17 -19.49
CA LEU A 113 0.15 12.10 -20.49
C LEU A 113 -0.60 13.42 -20.64
N GLU A 114 -0.72 13.92 -21.87
CA GLU A 114 -1.67 14.99 -22.19
C GLU A 114 -3.12 14.50 -21.98
N ASN A 115 -3.87 15.20 -21.13
CA ASN A 115 -5.30 14.98 -20.98
C ASN A 115 -6.10 15.66 -22.11
N ASN A 116 -6.52 14.87 -23.10
CA ASN A 116 -7.30 15.37 -24.25
C ASN A 116 -8.78 15.68 -23.93
N GLY A 117 -9.21 15.43 -22.69
CA GLY A 117 -10.59 15.58 -22.23
C GLY A 117 -10.74 16.75 -21.26
N THR A 118 -11.49 16.52 -20.18
CA THR A 118 -11.57 17.46 -19.05
C THR A 118 -11.07 16.79 -17.78
N SER A 119 -10.82 17.55 -16.70
CA SER A 119 -10.41 16.96 -15.42
C SER A 119 -11.42 15.96 -14.84
N THR A 120 -12.72 16.11 -15.13
CA THR A 120 -13.77 15.18 -14.66
C THR A 120 -14.11 14.07 -15.65
N LYS A 121 -13.64 14.17 -16.90
CA LYS A 121 -13.79 13.16 -17.95
C LYS A 121 -12.49 13.09 -18.78
N PRO A 122 -11.40 12.61 -18.18
CA PRO A 122 -10.10 12.59 -18.85
C PRO A 122 -10.06 11.53 -19.96
N SER A 123 -9.16 11.73 -20.92
CA SER A 123 -8.93 10.76 -22.00
C SER A 123 -7.51 10.84 -22.53
N PHE A 124 -6.89 9.68 -22.78
CA PHE A 124 -5.49 9.58 -23.18
C PHE A 124 -5.33 8.84 -24.50
N SER A 125 -4.46 9.36 -25.37
CA SER A 125 -4.22 8.83 -26.71
C SER A 125 -2.98 7.93 -26.79
N PHE A 126 -2.05 8.06 -25.85
CA PHE A 126 -0.82 7.26 -25.79
C PHE A 126 -0.95 6.15 -24.75
N ASN A 127 -0.45 4.96 -25.09
CA ASN A 127 -0.47 3.78 -24.24
C ASN A 127 0.63 2.79 -24.67
N PRO A 128 0.94 1.75 -23.86
CA PRO A 128 1.98 0.77 -24.18
C PRO A 128 1.80 0.10 -25.54
N GLY A 129 0.55 -0.12 -25.97
CA GLY A 129 0.24 -0.77 -27.24
C GLY A 129 0.67 0.03 -28.47
N ASN A 130 0.67 1.36 -28.39
CA ASN A 130 1.02 2.22 -29.53
C ASN A 130 2.37 2.93 -29.42
N THR A 131 2.89 3.17 -28.21
CA THR A 131 4.21 3.80 -28.00
C THR A 131 5.27 2.86 -27.47
N GLY A 132 4.94 1.69 -26.91
CA GLY A 132 5.94 0.82 -26.26
C GLY A 132 6.71 1.51 -25.13
N ILE A 133 6.21 2.61 -24.55
CA ILE A 133 6.81 3.28 -23.40
C ILE A 133 6.54 2.45 -22.13
N ASP A 134 7.51 2.41 -21.22
CA ASP A 134 7.43 1.60 -20.00
C ASP A 134 6.43 2.18 -18.98
N LEU A 135 6.52 3.48 -18.71
CA LEU A 135 5.86 4.17 -17.60
C LEU A 135 5.15 5.46 -18.05
N TYR A 136 4.01 5.77 -17.44
CA TYR A 136 3.14 6.87 -17.83
C TYR A 136 2.72 7.68 -16.61
N GLY A 137 3.10 8.95 -16.58
CA GLY A 137 2.68 9.93 -15.61
C GLY A 137 1.23 10.31 -15.85
N VAL A 138 0.42 10.17 -14.81
CA VAL A 138 -0.98 10.60 -14.80
C VAL A 138 -1.07 11.74 -13.79
N ASP A 139 -1.43 12.94 -14.24
CA ASP A 139 -1.28 14.20 -13.49
C ASP A 139 -2.58 15.01 -13.26
N PRO A 140 -3.62 14.40 -12.70
CA PRO A 140 -4.78 15.10 -12.18
C PRO A 140 -4.38 16.02 -11.01
N TYR A 141 -4.59 17.32 -11.16
CA TYR A 141 -4.34 18.33 -10.11
C TYR A 141 -5.66 18.72 -9.41
N PRO A 142 -6.02 18.16 -8.24
CA PRO A 142 -7.37 18.29 -7.68
C PRO A 142 -7.64 19.62 -6.96
N ILE A 143 -6.61 20.40 -6.61
CA ILE A 143 -6.76 21.64 -5.84
C ILE A 143 -6.85 22.82 -6.79
N GLN A 144 -8.08 23.18 -7.14
CA GLN A 144 -8.38 24.20 -8.13
C GLN A 144 -9.57 25.08 -7.69
N PRO A 145 -9.50 26.42 -7.87
CA PRO A 145 -10.55 27.33 -7.39
C PRO A 145 -11.94 27.12 -8.01
N GLN A 146 -12.04 26.50 -9.20
CA GLN A 146 -13.34 26.26 -9.82
C GLN A 146 -14.15 25.13 -9.17
N PHE A 147 -13.52 24.27 -8.36
CA PHE A 147 -14.24 23.21 -7.66
C PHE A 147 -14.96 23.76 -6.42
N SER A 148 -16.07 23.14 -6.06
CA SER A 148 -16.77 23.51 -4.83
C SER A 148 -15.88 23.23 -3.63
N GLY A 149 -15.61 24.25 -2.82
CA GLY A 149 -14.65 24.16 -1.72
C GLY A 149 -13.18 24.19 -2.14
N GLY A 150 -12.88 24.49 -3.41
CA GLY A 150 -11.51 24.64 -3.94
C GLY A 150 -10.77 23.32 -4.18
N ALA A 151 -11.45 22.18 -4.10
CA ALA A 151 -10.85 20.86 -4.35
C ALA A 151 -11.87 19.84 -4.88
N ASP A 152 -11.42 18.94 -5.76
CA ASP A 152 -12.15 17.73 -6.15
C ASP A 152 -11.18 16.56 -6.30
N PHE A 153 -11.03 15.73 -5.25
CA PHE A 153 -10.12 14.58 -5.28
C PHE A 153 -10.61 13.44 -6.19
N SER A 154 -11.88 13.45 -6.62
CA SER A 154 -12.41 12.40 -7.48
C SER A 154 -11.76 12.39 -8.87
N ILE A 155 -11.17 13.51 -9.29
CA ILE A 155 -10.48 13.60 -10.58
C ILE A 155 -9.25 12.70 -10.64
N ILE A 156 -8.65 12.33 -9.49
CA ILE A 156 -7.55 11.37 -9.44
C ILE A 156 -8.02 10.00 -9.92
N ALA A 157 -9.12 9.50 -9.33
CA ALA A 157 -9.72 8.24 -9.73
C ALA A 157 -10.20 8.26 -11.19
N ASN A 158 -10.77 9.39 -11.63
CA ASN A 158 -11.20 9.55 -13.02
C ASN A 158 -10.03 9.42 -14.00
N ALA A 159 -8.87 10.02 -13.69
CA ALA A 159 -7.68 9.94 -14.52
C ALA A 159 -7.07 8.53 -14.54
N VAL A 160 -6.95 7.87 -13.38
CA VAL A 160 -6.50 6.47 -13.32
C VAL A 160 -7.40 5.56 -14.14
N ASN A 161 -8.73 5.67 -13.98
CA ASN A 161 -9.70 4.88 -14.75
C ASN A 161 -9.59 5.13 -16.27
N ALA A 162 -9.33 6.38 -16.68
CA ALA A 162 -9.14 6.71 -18.10
C ALA A 162 -7.83 6.17 -18.66
N ALA A 163 -6.75 6.14 -17.86
CA ALA A 163 -5.48 5.52 -18.24
C ALA A 163 -5.62 4.00 -18.39
N GLU A 164 -6.30 3.33 -17.44
CA GLU A 164 -6.59 1.90 -17.55
C GLU A 164 -7.48 1.59 -18.77
N ALA A 165 -8.50 2.42 -19.02
CA ALA A 165 -9.37 2.30 -20.18
C ALA A 165 -8.63 2.53 -21.51
N SER A 166 -7.53 3.28 -21.52
CA SER A 166 -6.68 3.46 -22.70
C SER A 166 -5.64 2.34 -22.88
N GLY A 167 -5.59 1.36 -21.96
CA GLY A 167 -4.72 0.19 -22.04
C GLY A 167 -3.42 0.31 -21.24
N ILE A 168 -3.31 1.27 -20.32
CA ILE A 168 -2.17 1.43 -19.41
C ILE A 168 -2.46 0.60 -18.15
N ALA A 169 -1.65 -0.41 -17.87
CA ALA A 169 -1.83 -1.19 -16.64
C ALA A 169 -1.47 -0.34 -15.40
N GLN A 170 -2.12 -0.60 -14.26
CA GLN A 170 -1.82 0.07 -12.99
C GLN A 170 -0.33 0.08 -12.64
N SER A 171 0.40 -1.02 -12.90
CA SER A 171 1.84 -1.12 -12.66
C SER A 171 2.71 -0.22 -13.56
N GLN A 172 2.13 0.37 -14.59
CA GLN A 172 2.77 1.31 -15.51
C GLN A 172 2.39 2.77 -15.23
N ILE A 173 1.45 3.01 -14.31
CA ILE A 173 1.06 4.35 -13.90
C ILE A 173 2.08 4.88 -12.89
N VAL A 174 2.55 6.09 -13.15
CA VAL A 174 3.32 6.91 -12.21
C VAL A 174 2.38 7.99 -11.66
N PRO A 175 2.09 7.97 -10.35
CA PRO A 175 1.34 9.03 -9.69
C PRO A 175 2.06 10.37 -9.85
N VAL A 176 1.37 11.38 -10.36
CA VAL A 176 1.86 12.76 -10.37
C VAL A 176 1.02 13.58 -9.38
N TYR A 177 1.66 14.03 -8.32
CA TYR A 177 1.07 14.81 -7.24
C TYR A 177 1.11 16.29 -7.56
N GLN A 178 0.01 17.00 -7.32
CA GLN A 178 -0.01 18.46 -7.35
C GLN A 178 0.81 18.97 -6.17
N ALA A 179 1.93 19.64 -6.40
CA ALA A 179 2.73 20.27 -5.37
C ALA A 179 3.12 21.71 -5.75
N PHE A 180 2.24 22.34 -6.55
CA PHE A 180 2.39 23.69 -7.08
C PHE A 180 1.05 24.43 -7.15
N GLY A 181 1.12 25.74 -7.37
CA GLY A 181 -0.02 26.57 -7.77
C GLY A 181 0.20 28.07 -7.57
N GLY A 182 -0.72 28.87 -8.11
CA GLY A 182 -0.62 30.34 -8.11
C GLY A 182 0.22 30.88 -9.28
N GLY A 183 0.56 32.17 -9.22
CA GLY A 183 1.34 32.83 -10.29
C GLY A 183 0.67 32.71 -11.66
N GLY A 184 1.45 32.35 -12.68
CA GLY A 184 0.96 32.07 -14.02
C GLY A 184 0.15 30.77 -14.16
N TYR A 185 0.03 29.98 -13.09
CA TYR A 185 -0.82 28.79 -12.98
C TYR A 185 -2.04 29.07 -12.08
N ALA A 186 -2.70 30.21 -12.27
CA ALA A 186 -3.79 30.68 -11.41
C ALA A 186 -5.03 29.76 -11.35
N SER A 187 -5.16 28.81 -12.28
CA SER A 187 -6.18 27.75 -12.24
C SER A 187 -5.91 26.70 -11.15
N TRP A 188 -4.69 26.66 -10.60
CA TRP A 188 -4.28 25.72 -9.57
C TRP A 188 -3.83 26.48 -8.32
N THR A 189 -4.11 25.91 -7.15
CA THR A 189 -3.68 26.46 -5.86
C THR A 189 -2.73 25.48 -5.20
N LEU A 190 -1.63 25.98 -4.62
CA LEU A 190 -0.71 25.14 -3.87
C LEU A 190 -1.49 24.40 -2.76
N PRO A 191 -1.43 23.06 -2.70
CA PRO A 191 -2.14 22.33 -1.66
C PRO A 191 -1.65 22.70 -0.27
N THR A 192 -2.57 22.73 0.70
CA THR A 192 -2.18 22.69 2.11
C THR A 192 -1.64 21.31 2.47
N ALA A 193 -0.87 21.18 3.56
CA ALA A 193 -0.36 19.88 4.02
C ALA A 193 -1.45 18.80 4.21
N ALA A 194 -2.65 19.19 4.68
CA ALA A 194 -3.77 18.25 4.83
C ALA A 194 -4.37 17.84 3.47
N GLN A 195 -4.42 18.76 2.50
CA GLN A 195 -4.84 18.44 1.13
C GLN A 195 -3.80 17.54 0.46
N GLU A 196 -2.51 17.76 0.68
CA GLU A 196 -1.45 16.91 0.13
C GLU A 196 -1.52 15.48 0.68
N GLN A 197 -1.72 15.32 1.99
CA GLN A 197 -1.96 14.00 2.59
C GLN A 197 -3.20 13.32 1.99
N GLN A 198 -4.24 14.09 1.65
CA GLN A 198 -5.41 13.56 0.96
C GLN A 198 -5.10 13.17 -0.50
N ILE A 199 -4.25 13.92 -1.22
CA ILE A 199 -3.76 13.57 -2.56
C ILE A 199 -3.01 12.24 -2.49
N LEU A 200 -1.99 12.15 -1.64
CA LEU A 200 -1.18 10.95 -1.45
C LEU A 200 -2.04 9.74 -1.07
N SER A 201 -2.88 9.86 -0.05
CA SER A 201 -3.75 8.73 0.36
C SER A 201 -4.75 8.32 -0.72
N THR A 202 -5.24 9.26 -1.55
CA THR A 202 -6.10 8.93 -2.70
C THR A 202 -5.31 8.12 -3.73
N TRP A 203 -4.12 8.59 -4.09
CA TRP A 203 -3.22 7.85 -4.98
C TRP A 203 -2.85 6.47 -4.45
N GLY A 204 -2.56 6.34 -3.16
CA GLY A 204 -2.20 5.05 -2.57
C GLY A 204 -3.32 4.01 -2.58
N THR A 205 -4.58 4.44 -2.72
CA THR A 205 -5.71 3.52 -2.96
C THR A 205 -5.81 3.03 -4.41
N LEU A 206 -5.24 3.76 -5.35
CA LEU A 206 -5.39 3.55 -6.80
C LEU A 206 -4.13 2.94 -7.43
N VAL A 207 -2.96 3.38 -6.99
CA VAL A 207 -1.64 2.95 -7.49
C VAL A 207 -0.70 2.81 -6.28
N PRO A 208 -0.82 1.70 -5.51
CA PRO A 208 -0.15 1.56 -4.21
C PRO A 208 1.36 1.32 -4.30
N THR A 209 1.85 0.74 -5.40
CA THR A 209 3.27 0.36 -5.56
C THR A 209 3.77 0.78 -6.95
N PRO A 210 3.85 2.09 -7.24
CA PRO A 210 4.33 2.55 -8.53
C PRO A 210 5.85 2.32 -8.66
N ALA A 211 6.36 2.32 -9.89
CA ALA A 211 7.80 2.19 -10.13
C ALA A 211 8.60 3.36 -9.53
N PHE A 212 8.03 4.55 -9.57
CA PHE A 212 8.43 5.76 -8.86
C PHE A 212 7.21 6.68 -8.78
N ASP A 213 7.25 7.69 -7.93
CA ASP A 213 6.23 8.75 -7.90
C ASP A 213 6.82 10.12 -8.22
N TYR A 214 5.94 11.07 -8.51
CA TYR A 214 6.32 12.35 -9.07
C TYR A 214 5.58 13.47 -8.35
N ALA A 215 6.28 14.31 -7.58
CA ALA A 215 5.72 15.56 -7.08
C ALA A 215 6.05 16.74 -8.03
N TYR A 216 5.03 17.31 -8.68
CA TYR A 216 5.20 18.49 -9.54
C TYR A 216 4.81 19.76 -8.76
N SER A 217 5.73 20.61 -8.32
CA SER A 217 7.18 20.59 -8.57
C SER A 217 8.01 21.03 -7.37
N TRP A 218 9.32 20.81 -7.41
CA TRP A 218 10.23 21.28 -6.38
C TRP A 218 10.31 22.80 -6.38
N GLY A 219 10.73 23.35 -7.51
CA GLY A 219 10.99 24.77 -7.70
C GLY A 219 9.82 25.55 -8.27
N THR A 220 9.83 26.85 -7.98
CA THR A 220 8.92 27.84 -8.56
C THR A 220 9.12 27.98 -10.07
N GLN A 221 8.01 28.15 -10.79
CA GLN A 221 7.95 28.43 -12.21
C GLN A 221 6.90 29.50 -12.48
N ASN A 222 7.15 30.37 -13.46
CA ASN A 222 6.16 31.37 -13.89
C ASN A 222 5.54 32.20 -12.74
N GLY A 223 6.32 32.45 -11.68
CA GLY A 223 5.91 33.18 -10.49
C GLY A 223 4.91 32.44 -9.57
N ASP A 224 4.79 31.12 -9.69
CA ASP A 224 3.96 30.29 -8.82
C ASP A 224 4.57 30.07 -7.42
N THR A 225 3.97 29.15 -6.66
CA THR A 225 4.53 28.60 -5.44
C THR A 225 4.61 27.08 -5.57
N ALA A 226 5.66 26.50 -4.98
CA ALA A 226 6.02 25.09 -5.10
C ALA A 226 6.59 24.56 -3.77
N ILE A 227 6.98 23.27 -3.71
CA ILE A 227 7.50 22.60 -2.50
C ILE A 227 8.62 23.40 -1.83
N VAL A 228 9.55 23.97 -2.60
CA VAL A 228 10.70 24.73 -2.08
C VAL A 228 10.27 25.95 -1.24
N ASN A 229 9.08 26.49 -1.49
CA ASN A 229 8.55 27.66 -0.79
C ASN A 229 7.78 27.30 0.49
N ASP A 230 7.39 26.04 0.69
CA ASP A 230 6.48 25.63 1.77
C ASP A 230 7.08 24.54 2.68
N PRO A 231 7.52 24.90 3.90
CA PRO A 231 8.08 23.95 4.85
C PRO A 231 7.10 22.86 5.32
N ALA A 232 5.79 23.12 5.30
CA ALA A 232 4.81 22.13 5.72
C ALA A 232 4.64 21.05 4.65
N LEU A 233 4.62 21.42 3.37
CA LEU A 233 4.65 20.46 2.27
C LEU A 233 5.96 19.66 2.23
N GLN A 234 7.10 20.30 2.51
CA GLN A 234 8.37 19.57 2.65
C GLN A 234 8.29 18.50 3.75
N GLN A 235 7.59 18.75 4.86
CA GLN A 235 7.41 17.74 5.90
C GLN A 235 6.51 16.58 5.45
N VAL A 236 5.45 16.86 4.68
CA VAL A 236 4.59 15.81 4.12
C VAL A 236 5.39 14.90 3.20
N PHE A 237 6.14 15.46 2.25
CA PHE A 237 6.97 14.66 1.35
C PHE A 237 8.14 13.97 2.05
N ALA A 238 8.75 14.59 3.07
CA ALA A 238 9.79 13.91 3.86
C ALA A 238 9.25 12.66 4.56
N ALA A 239 8.04 12.73 5.12
CA ALA A 239 7.39 11.60 5.76
C ALA A 239 7.04 10.51 4.74
N HIS A 240 6.48 10.89 3.60
CA HIS A 240 6.15 10.00 2.49
C HIS A 240 7.39 9.27 1.95
N ASN A 241 8.45 10.01 1.63
CA ASN A 241 9.68 9.48 1.04
C ASN A 241 10.49 8.60 2.02
N ALA A 242 10.27 8.77 3.33
CA ALA A 242 10.89 7.94 4.35
C ALA A 242 10.27 6.54 4.44
N LEU A 243 9.05 6.32 3.94
CA LEU A 243 8.34 5.04 4.03
C LEU A 243 9.12 3.89 3.37
N ALA A 244 9.85 4.16 2.28
CA ALA A 244 10.68 3.17 1.60
C ALA A 244 12.13 3.07 2.11
N SER A 245 12.58 4.05 2.91
CA SER A 245 13.98 4.15 3.40
C SER A 245 14.26 3.31 4.67
N SER A 246 13.26 2.63 5.22
CA SER A 246 13.38 1.87 6.49
C SER A 246 13.91 0.43 6.34
N THR A 247 14.76 0.18 5.33
CA THR A 247 15.59 -1.04 5.33
C THR A 247 16.72 -0.85 6.36
N PRO A 248 16.91 -1.72 7.37
CA PRO A 248 17.91 -1.50 8.40
C PRO A 248 19.33 -1.51 7.80
N THR A 249 20.05 -0.41 7.99
CA THR A 249 21.47 -0.27 7.65
C THR A 249 22.30 -1.33 8.38
N PRO A 250 23.12 -2.15 7.69
CA PRO A 250 24.03 -3.07 8.36
C PRO A 250 25.08 -2.28 9.14
N THR A 251 25.25 -2.62 10.43
CA THR A 251 26.30 -2.08 11.29
C THR A 251 27.69 -2.41 10.71
N PRO A 252 28.64 -1.46 10.62
CA PRO A 252 29.96 -1.72 10.06
C PRO A 252 30.79 -2.60 11.01
N THR A 253 31.38 -3.66 10.48
CA THR A 253 32.36 -4.50 11.18
C THR A 253 33.69 -4.48 10.39
N PRO A 254 34.87 -4.35 11.05
CA PRO A 254 36.11 -3.92 10.40
C PRO A 254 36.80 -4.99 9.52
N THR A 255 37.57 -4.49 8.55
CA THR A 255 38.38 -5.16 7.51
C THR A 255 39.38 -6.20 8.08
N PRO A 256 39.64 -7.34 7.39
CA PRO A 256 40.71 -7.40 6.35
C PRO A 256 40.36 -8.21 5.06
N ALA A 257 41.11 -7.93 3.99
CA ALA A 257 41.03 -8.44 2.59
C ALA A 257 41.44 -9.93 2.38
N PRO A 258 41.40 -10.56 1.16
CA PRO A 258 40.68 -10.31 -0.12
C PRO A 258 39.77 -11.50 -0.62
N THR A 259 39.03 -11.20 -1.71
CA THR A 259 38.06 -11.82 -2.67
C THR A 259 38.03 -13.36 -2.99
N PRO A 260 36.99 -13.94 -3.66
CA PRO A 260 36.06 -14.94 -3.11
C PRO A 260 35.87 -16.23 -3.95
N THR A 261 35.05 -17.17 -3.46
CA THR A 261 34.40 -18.26 -4.24
C THR A 261 32.90 -18.26 -3.87
N PRO A 262 31.95 -18.43 -4.81
CA PRO A 262 30.53 -18.07 -4.59
C PRO A 262 29.80 -19.03 -3.64
N VAL A 263 28.91 -18.47 -2.80
CA VAL A 263 28.03 -19.19 -1.86
C VAL A 263 26.55 -18.97 -2.26
N PRO A 264 25.65 -19.97 -2.11
CA PRO A 264 24.26 -19.94 -2.60
C PRO A 264 23.33 -19.04 -1.77
N PRO A 265 22.12 -18.69 -2.27
CA PRO A 265 21.22 -17.74 -1.61
C PRO A 265 20.61 -18.30 -0.31
N ALA A 266 20.32 -17.40 0.63
CA ALA A 266 19.80 -17.68 1.97
C ALA A 266 18.31 -18.09 1.96
N SER A 267 17.95 -18.93 2.93
CA SER A 267 16.64 -19.57 3.13
C SER A 267 15.62 -18.68 3.84
N ASP A 268 14.37 -18.66 3.35
CA ASP A 268 13.20 -18.08 4.05
C ASP A 268 12.92 -18.81 5.39
N SER A 269 12.58 -18.04 6.43
CA SER A 269 12.23 -18.58 7.75
C SER A 269 10.74 -18.94 7.81
N THR A 270 10.42 -20.21 8.13
CA THR A 270 9.05 -20.71 8.39
C THR A 270 8.91 -21.10 9.86
N LEU A 271 7.76 -20.85 10.50
CA LEU A 271 7.42 -21.45 11.81
C LEU A 271 6.48 -22.63 11.57
N THR A 272 6.63 -23.65 12.41
CA THR A 272 5.69 -24.77 12.50
C THR A 272 4.62 -24.39 13.51
N ALA A 273 3.43 -24.03 13.02
CA ALA A 273 2.25 -23.85 13.87
C ALA A 273 1.58 -25.21 14.04
N THR A 274 1.34 -25.63 15.28
CA THR A 274 0.57 -26.84 15.60
C THR A 274 -0.75 -26.37 16.19
N ASP A 275 -1.86 -26.71 15.53
CA ASP A 275 -3.16 -26.46 16.13
C ASP A 275 -3.41 -27.39 17.33
N LYS A 276 -4.49 -27.15 18.06
CA LYS A 276 -4.88 -27.95 19.23
C LYS A 276 -5.19 -29.41 18.89
N TYR A 277 -5.36 -29.75 17.60
CA TYR A 277 -5.60 -31.11 17.10
C TYR A 277 -4.30 -31.83 16.71
N GLY A 278 -3.14 -31.19 16.90
CA GLY A 278 -1.85 -31.76 16.56
C GLY A 278 -1.52 -31.66 15.06
N VAL A 279 -2.29 -30.88 14.29
CA VAL A 279 -2.03 -30.66 12.87
C VAL A 279 -0.95 -29.59 12.76
N THR A 280 0.21 -30.01 12.25
CA THR A 280 1.35 -29.12 12.06
C THR A 280 1.37 -28.57 10.64
N ALA A 281 1.38 -27.25 10.49
CA ALA A 281 1.56 -26.57 9.21
C ALA A 281 2.83 -25.70 9.24
N ASN A 282 3.60 -25.74 8.14
CA ASN A 282 4.67 -24.77 7.91
C ASN A 282 4.02 -23.48 7.43
N VAL A 283 4.01 -22.49 8.31
CA VAL A 283 3.32 -21.23 8.12
C VAL A 283 4.35 -20.14 7.86
N PRO A 284 4.19 -19.33 6.80
CA PRO A 284 4.91 -18.07 6.66
C PRO A 284 4.68 -17.19 7.89
N VAL A 285 5.75 -16.65 8.45
CA VAL A 285 5.73 -15.98 9.76
C VAL A 285 5.78 -14.48 9.59
N ILE A 286 4.84 -13.77 10.20
CA ILE A 286 5.06 -12.36 10.53
C ILE A 286 5.85 -12.36 11.85
N THR A 287 7.16 -12.09 11.80
CA THR A 287 8.04 -12.22 12.96
C THR A 287 7.91 -11.08 13.97
N SER A 288 8.15 -11.45 15.24
CA SER A 288 7.95 -10.75 16.51
C SER A 288 8.41 -9.29 16.62
N GLY A 289 7.53 -8.49 17.24
CA GLY A 289 7.67 -7.09 17.65
C GLY A 289 6.27 -6.47 17.64
N SER A 290 5.97 -5.50 18.50
CA SER A 290 4.67 -4.79 18.46
C SER A 290 4.57 -4.05 17.13
N GLN A 291 3.81 -4.59 16.16
CA GLN A 291 3.75 -4.08 14.79
C GLN A 291 2.30 -3.78 14.37
N ASP A 292 2.11 -2.67 13.65
CA ASP A 292 0.88 -2.30 12.94
C ASP A 292 0.95 -2.89 11.51
N PHE A 293 0.36 -4.06 11.26
CA PHE A 293 0.26 -4.62 9.90
C PHE A 293 -0.93 -4.00 9.17
N LYS A 294 -0.69 -3.23 8.10
CA LYS A 294 -1.75 -2.63 7.24
C LYS A 294 -1.45 -2.93 5.77
N GLY A 295 -2.03 -3.99 5.21
CA GLY A 295 -1.80 -4.40 3.82
C GLY A 295 -2.69 -5.56 3.35
N PRO A 296 -2.74 -5.87 2.05
CA PRO A 296 -3.45 -7.04 1.53
C PRO A 296 -2.75 -8.33 1.92
N LEU A 297 -3.49 -9.29 2.48
CA LEU A 297 -3.08 -10.70 2.54
C LEU A 297 -3.62 -11.36 1.26
N ALA A 298 -2.75 -11.99 0.47
CA ALA A 298 -3.13 -12.61 -0.80
C ALA A 298 -2.92 -14.13 -0.74
N GLY A 299 -4.02 -14.90 -0.79
CA GLY A 299 -4.02 -16.37 -0.91
C GLY A 299 -4.69 -17.09 0.27
N THR A 300 -4.77 -18.43 0.23
CA THR A 300 -5.12 -19.22 1.43
C THR A 300 -3.89 -19.27 2.34
N VAL A 301 -3.68 -18.21 3.10
CA VAL A 301 -2.52 -18.09 3.99
C VAL A 301 -2.95 -18.54 5.39
N HIS A 302 -2.40 -19.66 5.86
CA HIS A 302 -2.34 -19.94 7.29
C HIS A 302 -1.26 -19.00 7.83
N GLN A 303 -1.61 -18.06 8.71
CA GLN A 303 -0.68 -17.10 9.30
C GLN A 303 -0.71 -17.24 10.81
N ALA A 304 0.48 -17.32 11.42
CA ALA A 304 0.67 -17.35 12.86
C ALA A 304 1.18 -15.98 13.31
N VAL A 305 0.44 -15.32 14.18
CA VAL A 305 0.88 -14.07 14.83
C VAL A 305 1.70 -14.47 16.06
N ALA A 306 2.98 -14.12 16.11
CA ALA A 306 3.84 -14.44 17.26
C ALA A 306 3.62 -13.46 18.44
N SER A 307 4.22 -13.74 19.60
CA SER A 307 4.02 -13.01 20.86
C SER A 307 4.21 -11.49 20.75
N GLY A 308 3.28 -10.69 21.31
CA GLY A 308 3.34 -9.23 21.32
C GLY A 308 1.97 -8.59 21.56
N VAL A 309 1.91 -7.24 21.50
CA VAL A 309 0.67 -6.48 21.26
C VAL A 309 0.71 -6.00 19.81
N ASP A 310 -0.10 -6.59 18.95
CA ASP A 310 -0.06 -6.36 17.50
C ASP A 310 -1.39 -5.80 17.00
N THR A 311 -1.36 -4.81 16.10
CA THR A 311 -2.55 -4.30 15.40
C THR A 311 -2.56 -4.80 13.96
N ILE A 312 -3.49 -5.67 13.59
CA ILE A 312 -3.63 -6.12 12.18
C ILE A 312 -4.85 -5.47 11.56
N SER A 313 -4.67 -4.66 10.50
CA SER A 313 -5.75 -4.10 9.67
C SER A 313 -5.62 -4.50 8.20
N ALA A 314 -6.32 -5.58 7.80
CA ALA A 314 -6.39 -6.01 6.41
C ALA A 314 -7.51 -5.28 5.65
N THR A 315 -7.20 -4.73 4.47
CA THR A 315 -8.09 -3.83 3.70
C THR A 315 -8.47 -4.34 2.29
N SER A 316 -8.16 -5.59 1.96
CA SER A 316 -8.53 -6.23 0.68
C SER A 316 -9.08 -7.65 0.88
N ALA A 317 -9.74 -8.14 -0.17
CA ALA A 317 -10.64 -9.29 -0.12
C ALA A 317 -9.98 -10.64 0.25
N ILE A 318 -10.14 -11.06 1.50
CA ILE A 318 -9.93 -12.44 1.95
C ILE A 318 -11.01 -13.35 1.35
N THR A 319 -10.68 -14.21 0.39
CA THR A 319 -11.70 -15.11 -0.22
C THR A 319 -12.07 -16.29 0.70
N SER A 320 -11.15 -16.67 1.60
CA SER A 320 -11.32 -17.45 2.84
C SER A 320 -9.91 -17.72 3.39
N GLU A 321 -9.57 -17.16 4.56
CA GLU A 321 -8.29 -17.42 5.24
C GLU A 321 -8.56 -17.95 6.64
N THR A 322 -7.67 -18.84 7.11
CA THR A 322 -7.63 -19.31 8.49
C THR A 322 -6.48 -18.61 9.20
N LEU A 323 -6.79 -17.64 10.06
CA LEU A 323 -5.80 -16.96 10.89
C LEU A 323 -5.64 -17.70 12.22
N LEU A 324 -4.41 -18.03 12.61
CA LEU A 324 -4.09 -18.64 13.91
C LEU A 324 -3.38 -17.61 14.79
N LEU A 325 -3.97 -17.33 15.94
CA LEU A 325 -3.40 -16.38 16.90
C LEU A 325 -2.41 -17.08 17.84
N GLY A 326 -1.44 -16.32 18.32
CA GLY A 326 -0.32 -16.83 19.10
C GLY A 326 -0.56 -16.79 20.60
N SER A 327 0.53 -16.75 21.36
CA SER A 327 0.50 -16.74 22.82
C SER A 327 0.52 -15.34 23.45
N GLY A 328 0.53 -14.27 22.65
CA GLY A 328 0.57 -12.87 23.11
C GLY A 328 -0.81 -12.23 23.25
N THR A 329 -0.91 -10.89 23.35
CA THR A 329 -2.20 -10.18 23.30
C THR A 329 -2.41 -9.56 21.92
N GLN A 330 -3.28 -10.10 21.06
CA GLN A 330 -3.46 -9.52 19.71
C GLN A 330 -4.65 -8.55 19.66
N ALA A 331 -4.55 -7.45 18.90
CA ALA A 331 -5.68 -6.57 18.58
C ALA A 331 -5.86 -6.51 17.06
N MET A 332 -7.02 -6.88 16.53
CA MET A 332 -7.21 -7.00 15.08
C MET A 332 -8.47 -6.29 14.63
N SER A 333 -8.39 -5.59 13.51
CA SER A 333 -9.51 -4.85 12.91
C SER A 333 -9.51 -5.01 11.39
N PHE A 334 -10.40 -5.84 10.86
CA PHE A 334 -10.55 -6.08 9.42
C PHE A 334 -11.51 -5.04 8.81
N ILE A 335 -11.20 -4.49 7.62
CA ILE A 335 -12.02 -3.44 6.96
C ILE A 335 -12.20 -3.78 5.47
N GLY A 336 -13.43 -4.04 5.02
CA GLY A 336 -13.74 -4.39 3.62
C GLY A 336 -14.71 -5.57 3.51
N ARG A 337 -15.45 -5.72 2.40
CA ARG A 337 -16.47 -6.78 2.26
C ARG A 337 -15.84 -8.13 1.90
N GLN A 338 -15.76 -9.07 2.85
CA GLN A 338 -15.44 -10.51 2.69
C GLN A 338 -15.72 -11.34 3.98
N SER A 339 -15.72 -12.68 3.88
CA SER A 339 -15.84 -13.64 4.98
C SER A 339 -14.48 -14.03 5.59
N LEU A 340 -14.37 -14.03 6.92
CA LEU A 340 -13.13 -14.34 7.67
C LEU A 340 -13.23 -15.66 8.45
N ALA A 341 -12.13 -16.42 8.62
CA ALA A 341 -12.05 -17.47 9.65
C ALA A 341 -10.85 -17.21 10.60
N VAL A 342 -11.11 -17.06 11.89
CA VAL A 342 -10.07 -16.84 12.92
C VAL A 342 -10.12 -17.94 13.96
N THR A 343 -8.97 -18.47 14.36
CA THR A 343 -8.83 -19.35 15.52
C THR A 343 -7.98 -18.65 16.58
N GLY A 344 -8.56 -18.46 17.77
CA GLY A 344 -7.91 -17.86 18.91
C GLY A 344 -6.68 -18.65 19.39
N GLY A 345 -5.75 -17.95 20.03
CA GLY A 345 -4.51 -18.53 20.51
C GLY A 345 -4.57 -18.93 21.98
N SER A 346 -3.42 -19.02 22.63
CA SER A 346 -3.32 -19.18 24.09
C SER A 346 -3.28 -17.83 24.84
N GLY A 347 -3.34 -16.74 24.09
CA GLY A 347 -3.21 -15.37 24.57
C GLY A 347 -4.52 -14.68 24.93
N THR A 348 -4.54 -13.34 24.89
CA THR A 348 -5.77 -12.54 25.06
C THR A 348 -5.95 -11.67 23.84
N ASP A 349 -6.91 -12.03 23.00
CA ASP A 349 -7.02 -11.49 21.66
C ASP A 349 -8.33 -10.72 21.48
N THR A 350 -8.28 -9.59 20.78
CA THR A 350 -9.44 -8.80 20.37
C THR A 350 -9.53 -8.81 18.84
N VAL A 351 -10.69 -9.18 18.29
CA VAL A 351 -10.96 -9.24 16.85
C VAL A 351 -12.19 -8.42 16.50
N LYS A 352 -12.05 -7.49 15.56
CA LYS A 352 -13.16 -6.76 14.97
C LYS A 352 -13.22 -7.03 13.47
N ALA A 353 -14.21 -7.79 13.02
CA ALA A 353 -14.46 -8.05 11.62
C ALA A 353 -15.37 -6.99 10.98
N ALA A 354 -15.47 -7.01 9.65
CA ALA A 354 -16.28 -6.08 8.86
C ALA A 354 -17.60 -6.72 8.37
N ALA A 355 -17.84 -6.75 7.06
CA ALA A 355 -19.05 -7.31 6.46
C ALA A 355 -18.74 -8.65 5.79
N GLY A 356 -19.49 -9.72 6.07
CA GLY A 356 -19.23 -11.05 5.53
C GLY A 356 -19.96 -12.16 6.29
N ARG A 357 -19.66 -13.43 5.98
CA ARG A 357 -20.05 -14.57 6.84
C ARG A 357 -18.80 -15.08 7.54
N ASN A 358 -18.54 -14.59 8.74
CA ASN A 358 -17.30 -14.86 9.44
C ASN A 358 -17.42 -16.12 10.32
N THR A 359 -16.29 -16.75 10.61
CA THR A 359 -16.17 -17.88 11.54
C THR A 359 -15.09 -17.56 12.57
N PHE A 360 -15.42 -17.67 13.85
CA PHE A 360 -14.47 -17.44 14.94
C PHE A 360 -14.45 -18.67 15.83
N THR A 361 -13.30 -19.33 15.91
CA THR A 361 -13.06 -20.47 16.77
C THR A 361 -12.27 -20.02 17.99
N ALA A 362 -12.77 -20.34 19.19
CA ALA A 362 -12.07 -20.04 20.41
C ALA A 362 -10.72 -20.78 20.50
N GLY A 363 -9.77 -20.16 21.19
CA GLY A 363 -8.49 -20.78 21.52
C GLY A 363 -8.43 -21.23 22.98
N THR A 364 -7.27 -21.66 23.44
CA THR A 364 -7.05 -21.96 24.88
C THR A 364 -6.99 -20.71 25.76
N GLY A 365 -6.80 -19.53 25.16
CA GLY A 365 -6.79 -18.23 25.81
C GLY A 365 -8.15 -17.52 25.75
N THR A 366 -8.13 -16.19 25.80
CA THR A 366 -9.32 -15.35 25.66
C THR A 366 -9.40 -14.80 24.25
N LEU A 367 -10.57 -14.92 23.60
CA LEU A 367 -10.88 -14.33 22.31
C LEU A 367 -12.12 -13.43 22.45
N ASP A 368 -11.94 -12.13 22.30
CA ASP A 368 -12.99 -11.10 22.33
C ASP A 368 -13.30 -10.63 20.91
N VAL A 369 -14.54 -10.84 20.43
CA VAL A 369 -14.89 -10.71 19.01
C VAL A 369 -16.09 -9.80 18.79
N THR A 370 -15.95 -8.89 17.82
CA THR A 370 -17.07 -8.26 17.08
C THR A 370 -17.11 -8.84 15.66
N GLY A 371 -18.13 -9.62 15.33
CA GLY A 371 -18.28 -10.27 14.01
C GLY A 371 -18.69 -9.30 12.90
N GLY A 372 -19.36 -8.22 13.25
CA GLY A 372 -19.75 -7.17 12.32
C GLY A 372 -21.08 -7.46 11.64
N SER A 373 -21.13 -7.31 10.32
CA SER A 373 -22.39 -7.49 9.56
C SER A 373 -22.38 -8.77 8.74
N GLY A 374 -23.51 -9.48 8.74
CA GLY A 374 -23.72 -10.72 8.00
C GLY A 374 -24.17 -11.85 8.91
N LYS A 375 -23.92 -13.10 8.52
CA LYS A 375 -24.31 -14.29 9.29
C LYS A 375 -23.06 -14.98 9.79
N ASP A 376 -22.71 -14.71 11.04
CA ASP A 376 -21.44 -15.14 11.61
C ASP A 376 -21.59 -16.44 12.40
N THR A 377 -20.50 -17.19 12.51
CA THR A 377 -20.44 -18.48 13.18
C THR A 377 -19.36 -18.44 14.26
N TYR A 378 -19.74 -18.77 15.49
CA TYR A 378 -18.84 -18.77 16.64
C TYR A 378 -18.71 -20.21 17.12
N VAL A 379 -17.48 -20.72 17.22
CA VAL A 379 -17.17 -22.12 17.48
C VAL A 379 -16.45 -22.24 18.83
N PHE A 380 -16.93 -23.15 19.66
CA PHE A 380 -16.36 -23.42 20.99
C PHE A 380 -16.19 -24.92 21.21
N HIS A 381 -14.96 -25.33 21.51
CA HIS A 381 -14.55 -26.71 21.70
C HIS A 381 -14.21 -27.03 23.16
N ALA A 382 -14.16 -28.31 23.48
CA ALA A 382 -13.72 -28.77 24.79
C ALA A 382 -12.28 -28.32 25.09
N GLY A 383 -12.09 -27.66 26.24
CA GLY A 383 -10.79 -27.14 26.67
C GLY A 383 -10.39 -25.80 26.05
N ASP A 384 -11.30 -25.12 25.35
CA ASP A 384 -11.11 -23.70 24.99
C ASP A 384 -11.24 -22.82 26.23
N GLY A 385 -10.61 -21.65 26.20
CA GLY A 385 -10.67 -20.65 27.26
C GLY A 385 -11.96 -19.82 27.18
N LEU A 386 -11.82 -18.49 27.15
CA LEU A 386 -12.97 -17.59 27.13
C LEU A 386 -13.24 -17.07 25.72
N LEU A 387 -14.47 -17.25 25.22
CA LEU A 387 -14.94 -16.61 23.99
C LEU A 387 -15.94 -15.51 24.35
N ARG A 388 -15.62 -14.25 24.10
CA ARG A 388 -16.52 -13.11 24.33
C ARG A 388 -17.01 -12.57 22.99
N ILE A 389 -18.32 -12.38 22.85
CA ILE A 389 -18.96 -11.99 21.57
C ILE A 389 -19.77 -10.71 21.73
N GLU A 390 -19.25 -9.62 21.19
CA GLU A 390 -19.75 -8.25 21.41
C GLU A 390 -21.01 -7.91 20.57
N ASP A 391 -21.33 -8.64 19.49
CA ASP A 391 -22.44 -8.26 18.61
C ASP A 391 -23.30 -9.43 18.10
N PHE A 392 -23.34 -10.53 18.86
CA PHE A 392 -24.12 -11.73 18.56
C PHE A 392 -25.60 -11.41 18.35
N SER A 393 -26.18 -11.88 17.25
CA SER A 393 -27.59 -11.68 16.96
C SER A 393 -28.25 -12.83 16.20
N LEU A 394 -29.25 -13.45 16.84
CA LEU A 394 -30.13 -14.42 16.18
C LEU A 394 -30.94 -13.79 15.04
N LEU A 395 -31.22 -12.48 15.11
CA LEU A 395 -31.93 -11.75 14.06
C LEU A 395 -31.06 -11.54 12.81
N LYS A 396 -29.75 -11.33 12.99
CA LYS A 396 -28.78 -11.34 11.89
C LYS A 396 -28.67 -12.74 11.27
N GLY A 397 -28.82 -13.77 12.10
CA GLY A 397 -28.70 -15.18 11.73
C GLY A 397 -27.38 -15.80 12.17
N ASP A 398 -26.77 -15.24 13.22
CA ASP A 398 -25.55 -15.74 13.81
C ASP A 398 -25.78 -17.10 14.48
N ARG A 399 -24.72 -17.90 14.55
CA ARG A 399 -24.77 -19.26 15.06
C ARG A 399 -23.68 -19.49 16.09
N LEU A 400 -24.04 -20.25 17.12
CA LEU A 400 -23.11 -20.76 18.11
C LEU A 400 -22.98 -22.27 17.93
N LEU A 401 -21.80 -22.72 17.50
CA LEU A 401 -21.42 -24.12 17.36
C LEU A 401 -20.62 -24.54 18.59
N VAL A 402 -21.07 -25.58 19.27
CA VAL A 402 -20.42 -26.07 20.51
C VAL A 402 -20.23 -27.58 20.40
N ASP A 403 -19.08 -28.10 20.82
CA ASP A 403 -18.87 -29.55 20.84
C ASP A 403 -20.00 -30.28 21.56
N GLN A 404 -20.53 -31.34 20.93
CA GLN A 404 -21.59 -32.18 21.49
C GLN A 404 -21.25 -32.73 22.88
N ALA A 405 -19.97 -32.97 23.15
CA ALA A 405 -19.49 -33.45 24.45
C ALA A 405 -19.75 -32.46 25.61
N LEU A 406 -19.86 -31.16 25.32
CA LEU A 406 -20.06 -30.12 26.32
C LEU A 406 -21.54 -29.90 26.69
N LYS A 407 -22.47 -30.48 25.93
CA LYS A 407 -23.91 -30.31 26.15
C LYS A 407 -24.35 -30.70 27.56
N GLY A 408 -23.76 -31.76 28.12
CA GLY A 408 -24.09 -32.25 29.46
C GLY A 408 -23.58 -31.39 30.61
N SER A 409 -22.59 -30.52 30.35
CA SER A 409 -21.94 -29.66 31.35
C SER A 409 -22.29 -28.18 31.22
N LEU A 410 -23.12 -27.81 30.23
CA LEU A 410 -23.57 -26.43 30.02
C LEU A 410 -24.29 -25.88 31.26
N GLN A 411 -23.79 -24.75 31.77
CA GLN A 411 -24.47 -23.93 32.75
C GLN A 411 -24.60 -22.52 32.20
N GLN A 412 -25.68 -21.83 32.59
CA GLN A 412 -25.91 -20.44 32.23
C GLN A 412 -26.03 -19.59 33.49
N ALA A 413 -25.31 -18.47 33.50
CA ALA A 413 -25.35 -17.50 34.58
C ALA A 413 -25.31 -16.07 34.01
N PRO A 414 -25.71 -15.06 34.80
CA PRO A 414 -25.38 -13.67 34.48
C PRO A 414 -23.87 -13.48 34.41
N ASP A 415 -23.39 -12.67 33.47
CA ASP A 415 -21.98 -12.30 33.34
C ASP A 415 -21.50 -11.26 34.38
N GLY A 416 -22.43 -10.74 35.19
CA GLY A 416 -22.18 -9.67 36.16
C GLY A 416 -22.17 -8.25 35.59
N HIS A 417 -22.39 -8.09 34.28
CA HIS A 417 -22.35 -6.82 33.54
C HIS A 417 -23.62 -6.56 32.71
N GLY A 418 -24.61 -7.43 32.79
CA GLY A 418 -25.92 -7.29 32.13
C GLY A 418 -26.11 -8.23 30.95
N GLY A 419 -25.13 -9.08 30.66
CA GLY A 419 -25.13 -10.13 29.67
C GLY A 419 -25.28 -11.54 30.25
N VAL A 420 -24.98 -12.52 29.40
CA VAL A 420 -25.10 -13.96 29.70
C VAL A 420 -23.77 -14.66 29.54
N MET A 421 -23.38 -15.41 30.56
CA MET A 421 -22.23 -16.31 30.53
C MET A 421 -22.68 -17.76 30.42
N LEU A 422 -22.16 -18.47 29.41
CA LEU A 422 -22.31 -19.91 29.22
C LEU A 422 -21.01 -20.59 29.68
N THR A 423 -21.07 -21.49 30.66
CA THR A 423 -19.90 -22.20 31.16
C THR A 423 -20.01 -23.70 30.96
N PHE A 424 -18.85 -24.36 30.85
CA PHE A 424 -18.75 -25.80 30.58
C PHE A 424 -17.69 -26.44 31.49
N GLY A 425 -17.93 -26.46 32.81
CA GLY A 425 -16.97 -26.99 33.79
C GLY A 425 -16.36 -25.92 34.71
N SER A 426 -15.07 -26.02 35.05
CA SER A 426 -14.40 -25.11 36.00
C SER A 426 -14.29 -23.66 35.50
N ALA A 427 -14.27 -22.71 36.44
CA ALA A 427 -14.28 -21.27 36.16
C ALA A 427 -13.12 -20.83 35.26
N GLY A 428 -13.43 -20.05 34.22
CA GLY A 428 -12.48 -19.49 33.25
C GLY A 428 -12.66 -19.96 31.81
N HIS A 429 -13.50 -20.97 31.57
CA HIS A 429 -13.77 -21.55 30.27
C HIS A 429 -15.26 -21.38 29.93
N GLY A 430 -15.58 -20.70 28.83
CA GLY A 430 -16.97 -20.42 28.50
C GLY A 430 -17.16 -19.38 27.39
N ILE A 431 -18.43 -19.06 27.14
CA ILE A 431 -18.86 -18.12 26.12
C ILE A 431 -19.62 -16.98 26.80
N ASP A 432 -19.12 -15.76 26.65
CA ASP A 432 -19.70 -14.54 27.19
C ASP A 432 -20.45 -13.75 26.10
N LEU A 433 -21.71 -13.41 26.38
CA LEU A 433 -22.64 -12.70 25.51
C LEU A 433 -23.09 -11.39 26.22
N PRO A 434 -22.22 -10.36 26.27
CA PRO A 434 -22.38 -9.18 27.13
C PRO A 434 -23.63 -8.34 26.87
N HIS A 435 -24.17 -8.37 25.64
CA HIS A 435 -25.30 -7.52 25.23
C HIS A 435 -26.62 -8.28 25.12
N LEU A 436 -26.67 -9.51 25.65
CA LEU A 436 -27.90 -10.29 25.73
C LEU A 436 -28.33 -10.46 27.19
N SER A 437 -29.49 -9.92 27.55
CA SER A 437 -30.06 -10.08 28.89
C SER A 437 -30.56 -11.50 29.18
N SER A 438 -30.73 -12.33 28.15
CA SER A 438 -31.05 -13.76 28.25
C SER A 438 -30.67 -14.48 26.96
N PHE A 439 -30.41 -15.79 27.04
CA PHE A 439 -30.11 -16.61 25.87
C PHE A 439 -30.74 -18.00 26.00
N ASN A 440 -31.49 -18.44 25.00
CA ASN A 440 -32.09 -19.77 25.02
C ASN A 440 -31.07 -20.82 24.55
N ALA A 441 -30.77 -21.80 25.41
CA ALA A 441 -29.83 -22.88 25.10
C ALA A 441 -30.23 -23.72 23.86
N SER A 442 -31.50 -23.71 23.43
CA SER A 442 -31.91 -24.35 22.18
C SER A 442 -31.30 -23.72 20.93
N ASN A 443 -30.77 -22.50 21.04
CA ASN A 443 -30.10 -21.79 19.95
C ASN A 443 -28.62 -22.21 19.81
N ILE A 444 -28.13 -23.06 20.70
CA ILE A 444 -26.80 -23.67 20.58
C ILE A 444 -26.91 -24.85 19.63
N HIS A 445 -26.10 -24.81 18.58
CA HIS A 445 -25.92 -25.92 17.66
C HIS A 445 -24.81 -26.81 18.20
N PHE A 446 -25.18 -27.88 18.88
CA PHE A 446 -24.21 -28.87 19.31
C PHE A 446 -23.80 -29.75 18.13
N VAL A 447 -22.49 -29.85 17.87
CA VAL A 447 -21.91 -30.53 16.69
C VAL A 447 -20.86 -31.56 17.05
#